data_AF-A0A969SN15-F1
#
_entry.id   AF-A0A969SN15-F1
#
_cell.length_a   1.000
_cell.length_b   1.000
_cell.length_c   1.000
_cell.angle_alpha   90.00
_cell.angle_beta   90.00
_cell.angle_gamma   90.00
#
_symmetry.space_group_name_H-M   'P 1'
#
loop_
_entity.id
_entity.type
_entity.pdbx_description
1 polymer ?
#
loop_
_entity_poly.entity_id
_entity_poly.type
_entity_poly.pdbx_seq_one_letter_code
_entity_poly.pdbx_strand_id
1 'polypeptide(L)' 'MKTPICANFILQSIDCDDKVFIVTTIEENIAIIEMQDGIKNLLGVLELTIEQGHIIAKIIRVGYKESL' A
#
# COMPACT_ATOMS: atom_id res chain seq x y z
N MET A 1 -2.46 19.62 12.87
CA MET A 1 -2.46 18.44 11.99
C MET A 1 -1.74 17.33 12.75
N LYS A 2 -2.30 16.12 12.81
CA LYS A 2 -1.60 14.97 13.40
C LYS A 2 -0.55 14.47 12.41
N THR A 3 0.59 14.01 12.91
CA THR A 3 1.65 13.46 12.06
C THR A 3 1.17 12.14 11.44
N PRO A 4 1.29 11.94 10.11
CA PRO A 4 0.99 10.67 9.46
C PRO A 4 1.83 9.54 10.05
N ILE A 5 1.25 8.35 10.15
CA ILE A 5 1.97 7.14 10.55
C ILE A 5 2.31 6.37 9.27
N CYS A 6 3.59 5.99 9.13
CA CYS A 6 4.03 5.11 8.04
C CYS A 6 4.33 3.72 8.58
N ALA A 7 3.78 2.69 7.94
CA ALA A 7 4.08 1.28 8.20
C ALA A 7 4.48 0.59 6.90
N ASN A 8 5.68 0.02 6.89
CA ASN A 8 6.25 -0.59 5.69
C ASN A 8 6.47 -2.09 5.92
N PHE A 9 6.00 -2.90 4.98
CA PHE A 9 6.18 -4.34 5.00
C PHE A 9 6.86 -4.81 3.71
N ILE A 10 7.60 -5.90 3.82
CA ILE A 10 8.18 -6.58 2.67
C ILE A 10 7.60 -7.98 2.65
N LEU A 11 6.89 -8.31 1.58
CA LEU A 11 6.49 -9.67 1.27
C LEU A 11 7.52 -10.24 0.31
N GLN A 12 8.10 -11.38 0.66
CA GLN A 12 9.05 -12.08 -0.19
C GLN A 12 8.47 -13.46 -0.54
N SER A 13 8.62 -13.86 -1.79
CA SER A 13 8.28 -15.22 -2.23
C SER A 13 9.12 -16.26 -1.51
N ILE A 14 8.63 -17.49 -1.47
CA ILE A 14 9.27 -18.58 -0.73
C ILE A 14 10.64 -18.98 -1.32
N ASP A 15 10.79 -18.81 -2.63
CA ASP A 15 12.02 -19.02 -3.41
C ASP A 15 12.97 -17.82 -3.38
N CYS A 16 12.56 -16.73 -2.72
CA CYS A 16 13.30 -15.48 -2.56
C CYS A 16 13.50 -14.64 -3.83
N ASP A 17 12.91 -15.03 -4.96
CA ASP A 17 13.09 -14.37 -6.26
C ASP A 17 12.25 -13.09 -6.40
N ASP A 18 11.05 -13.05 -5.79
CA ASP A 18 10.13 -11.92 -5.87
C ASP A 18 10.00 -11.19 -4.53
N LYS A 19 9.98 -9.86 -4.61
CA LYS A 19 9.73 -8.97 -3.47
C LYS A 19 8.63 -7.98 -3.80
N VAL A 20 7.68 -7.85 -2.89
CA VAL A 20 6.66 -6.81 -2.90
C VAL A 20 6.83 -5.95 -1.65
N PHE A 21 7.01 -4.66 -1.85
CA PHE A 21 7.01 -3.66 -0.79
C PHE A 21 5.60 -3.11 -0.62
N ILE A 22 5.10 -3.14 0.60
CA ILE A 22 3.81 -2.57 0.98
C ILE A 22 4.12 -1.32 1.80
N VAL A 23 3.85 -0.15 1.24
CA VAL A 23 4.00 1.15 1.89
C VAL A 23 2.64 1.61 2.35
N THR A 24 2.42 1.70 3.65
CA THR A 24 1.15 2.16 4.23
C THR A 24 1.32 3.52 4.88
N THR A 25 0.54 4.50 4.43
CA THR A 25 0.45 5.84 5.04
C THR A 25 -0.92 5.99 5.68
N ILE A 26 -0.96 6.28 6.99
CA ILE A 26 -2.18 6.41 7.77
C ILE A 26 -2.36 7.86 8.21
N GLU A 27 -3.45 8.47 7.78
CA GLU A 27 -3.87 9.83 8.12
C GLU A 27 -5.33 9.83 8.60
N GLU A 28 -5.53 10.22 9.86
CA GLU A 28 -6.85 10.27 10.49
C GLU A 28 -7.61 8.93 10.45
N ASN A 29 -8.60 8.80 9.58
CA ASN A 29 -9.39 7.58 9.37
C ASN A 29 -9.14 6.93 8.00
N ILE A 30 -8.14 7.39 7.26
CA ILE A 30 -7.75 6.90 5.93
C ILE A 30 -6.36 6.25 6.03
N ALA A 31 -6.22 5.07 5.44
CA ALA A 31 -4.93 4.44 5.21
C ALA A 31 -4.76 4.18 3.72
N ILE A 32 -3.70 4.74 3.13
CA ILE A 32 -3.29 4.47 1.74
C ILE A 32 -2.23 3.39 1.77
N ILE A 33 -2.44 2.33 0.99
CA ILE A 33 -1.52 1.21 0.84
C ILE A 33 -1.05 1.16 -0.61
N GLU A 34 0.25 1.36 -0.81
CA GLU A 34 0.91 1.22 -2.11
C GLU A 34 1.68 -0.10 -2.14
N MET A 35 1.43 -0.91 -3.17
CA MET A 35 2.16 -2.14 -3.44
C MET A 35 3.18 -1.86 -4.53
N GLN A 36 4.45 -2.16 -4.28
CA GLN A 36 5.56 -1.91 -5.20
C GLN A 36 6.41 -3.17 -5.39
N ASP A 37 7.04 -3.35 -6.54
CA ASP A 37 7.97 -4.47 -6.78
C ASP A 37 9.41 -4.20 -6.30
N GLY A 38 10.30 -5.16 -6.55
CA GLY A 38 11.75 -5.12 -6.31
C GLY A 38 12.47 -3.82 -6.72
N ILE A 39 11.96 -3.13 -7.74
CA ILE A 39 12.56 -1.96 -8.36
C ILE A 39 11.64 -0.73 -8.29
N LYS A 40 10.67 -0.75 -7.35
CA LYS A 40 9.73 0.35 -7.05
C LYS A 40 8.72 0.65 -8.16
N ASN A 41 8.42 -0.30 -9.05
CA ASN A 41 7.26 -0.14 -9.92
C ASN A 41 6.00 -0.32 -9.11
N LEU A 42 5.00 0.52 -9.37
CA LEU A 42 3.75 0.49 -8.65
C LEU A 42 2.88 -0.64 -9.21
N LEU A 43 2.52 -1.60 -8.35
CA LEU A 43 1.66 -2.73 -8.67
C LEU A 43 0.18 -2.40 -8.44
N GLY A 44 -0.10 -1.56 -7.46
CA GLY A 44 -1.46 -1.11 -7.16
C GLY A 44 -1.52 -0.18 -5.95
N VAL A 45 -2.68 0.48 -5.79
CA VAL A 45 -2.98 1.35 -4.66
C VAL A 45 -4.34 1.01 -4.10
N LEU A 46 -4.38 0.79 -2.79
CA LEU A 46 -5.59 0.58 -2.00
C LEU A 46 -5.77 1.76 -1.05
N GLU A 47 -7.01 2.13 -0.82
CA GLU A 47 -7.42 3.05 0.24
C GLU A 47 -8.33 2.28 1.20
N LEU A 48 -8.01 2.33 2.48
CA LEU A 48 -8.84 1.82 3.55
C LEU A 48 -9.38 3.02 4.32
N THR A 49 -10.69 3.12 4.43
CA THR A 49 -11.35 4.14 5.26
C THR A 49 -12.08 3.44 6.40
N ILE A 50 -11.88 3.93 7.62
CA ILE A 50 -12.65 3.48 8.79
C ILE A 50 -13.82 4.45 9.00
N GLU A 51 -15.04 3.96 8.78
CA GLU A 51 -16.27 4.72 8.97
C GLU A 51 -17.23 3.96 9.87
N GLN A 52 -17.56 4.55 11.03
CA GLN A 52 -18.53 3.97 11.99
C GLN A 52 -18.21 2.51 12.39
N GLY A 53 -16.92 2.17 12.51
CA GLY A 53 -16.47 0.82 12.84
C GLY A 53 -16.39 -0.15 11.66
N HIS A 54 -16.76 0.28 10.45
CA HIS A 54 -16.59 -0.49 9.22
C HIS A 54 -15.27 -0.13 8.54
N ILE A 55 -14.63 -1.13 7.94
CA ILE A 55 -13.48 -0.92 7.05
C ILE A 55 -14.01 -0.95 5.62
N ILE A 56 -13.90 0.18 4.93
CA ILE A 56 -14.22 0.31 3.51
C ILE A 56 -12.89 0.21 2.76
N ALA A 57 -12.75 -0.81 1.92
CA ALA A 57 -11.58 -0.98 1.08
C ALA A 57 -11.91 -0.59 -0.37
N LYS A 58 -11.18 0.39 -0.90
CA LYS A 58 -11.31 0.88 -2.27
C LYS A 58 -10.00 0.65 -3.02
N ILE A 59 -10.09 -0.01 -4.16
CA ILE A 59 -8.97 -0.11 -5.09
C ILE A 59 -8.91 1.22 -5.85
N ILE A 60 -7.95 2.08 -5.51
CA ILE A 60 -7.73 3.35 -6.20
C ILE A 60 -7.13 3.10 -7.57
N ARG A 61 -6.23 2.12 -7.65
CA ARG A 61 -5.56 1.78 -8.89
C ARG A 61 -5.21 0.31 -8.98
N VAL A 62 -5.63 -0.28 -10.11
CA VAL A 62 -5.11 -1.55 -10.60
C VAL A 62 -4.10 -1.27 -11.72
N GLY A 63 -3.08 -2.11 -11.81
CA GLY A 63 -2.19 -2.15 -12.96
C GLY A 63 -0.79 -1.61 -12.70
N TYR A 64 0.17 -2.32 -13.28
CA TYR A 64 1.58 -2.03 -13.26
C TYR A 64 1.87 -0.64 -13.84
N LYS A 65 2.63 0.18 -13.12
CA LYS A 65 3.22 1.42 -13.61
C LYS A 65 4.70 1.42 -13.31
N GLU A 66 5.49 1.52 -14.38
CA GLU A 66 6.92 1.73 -14.27
C GLU A 66 7.22 3.06 -13.61
N SER A 67 8.15 3.03 -12.65
CA SER A 67 8.74 4.24 -12.10
C SER A 67 9.82 4.73 -13.06
N LEU A 68 9.63 5.94 -13.61
CA LEU A 68 10.59 6.62 -14.48
C LEU A 68 11.88 6.99 -13.74
#